data_AF-A0A5B0MXR8-F1
#
_entry.id   AF-A0A5B0MXR8-F1
#
_cell.length_a   1.000
_cell.length_b   1.000
_cell.length_c   1.000
_cell.angle_alpha   90.00
_cell.angle_beta   90.00
_cell.angle_gamma   90.00
#
_symmetry.space_group_name_H-M   'P 1'
#
loop_
_entity.id
_entity.type
_entity.pdbx_description
1 polymer ?
#
loop_
_entity_poly.entity_id
_entity_poly.type
_entity_poly.pdbx_seq_one_letter_code
_entity_poly.pdbx_strand_id
1 'polypeptide(L)'
;MMLFNSRFKTHVPQITKLIQKVFNTREAEIDSLQPESPPRKQDQLPSRSTSESDSGGEEFNFYPANPEAERINTEIQRYNDGLFPMDKKGCVLGWWKAHFQDFPILASLARDYLACAASSATVERTFLAAAQVCDSGRLAMAIRTIERCISSHMWIRNGVRLDGIFSDCQQVIDDTRKNPNGQQLRYRLL
;
A
#
# COMPACT_ATOMS: atom_id res chain seq x y z
N MET A 1 12.85 -13.29 -7.80
CA MET A 1 13.17 -13.42 -9.26
C MET A 1 12.52 -14.61 -9.98
N MET A 2 11.77 -15.51 -9.32
CA MET A 2 11.30 -16.76 -9.93
C MET A 2 10.25 -16.58 -11.06
N LEU A 3 9.46 -15.50 -11.04
CA LEU A 3 8.45 -15.23 -12.08
C LEU A 3 9.08 -14.97 -13.46
N PHE A 4 10.09 -14.09 -13.53
CA PHE A 4 10.77 -13.78 -14.79
C PHE A 4 11.63 -14.95 -15.28
N ASN A 5 12.25 -15.69 -14.35
CA ASN A 5 13.01 -16.89 -14.66
C ASN A 5 12.15 -18.05 -15.19
N SER A 6 10.85 -18.08 -14.89
CA SER A 6 9.95 -19.12 -15.41
C SER A 6 9.29 -18.71 -16.73
N ARG A 7 8.78 -17.48 -16.83
CA ARG A 7 7.96 -17.02 -17.95
C ARG A 7 8.71 -16.23 -19.02
N PHE A 8 9.82 -15.58 -18.67
CA PHE A 8 10.51 -14.60 -19.52
C PHE A 8 12.04 -14.77 -19.53
N LYS A 9 12.50 -16.03 -19.57
CA LYS A 9 13.93 -16.42 -19.46
C LYS A 9 14.87 -15.59 -20.34
N THR A 10 14.49 -15.37 -21.60
CA THR A 10 15.28 -14.61 -22.59
C THR A 10 15.49 -13.15 -22.18
N HIS A 11 14.56 -12.56 -21.43
CA HIS A 11 14.59 -11.16 -21.03
C HIS A 11 15.16 -10.94 -19.63
N VAL A 12 15.42 -12.01 -18.86
CA VAL A 12 15.96 -11.93 -17.49
C VAL A 12 17.19 -11.00 -17.40
N PRO A 13 18.20 -11.08 -18.29
CA PRO A 13 19.36 -10.19 -18.19
C PRO A 13 18.99 -8.71 -18.33
N GLN A 14 18.09 -8.40 -19.27
CA GLN A 14 17.63 -7.03 -19.51
C GLN A 14 16.76 -6.52 -18.35
N ILE A 15 15.86 -7.35 -17.84
CA ILE A 15 14.99 -7.02 -16.70
C ILE A 15 15.84 -6.74 -15.45
N THR A 16 16.81 -7.61 -15.14
CA THR A 16 17.73 -7.40 -14.01
C THR A 16 18.52 -6.10 -14.15
N LYS A 17 19.02 -5.80 -15.36
CA LYS A 17 19.71 -4.53 -15.64
C LYS A 17 18.81 -3.31 -15.39
N LEU A 18 17.55 -3.37 -15.80
CA LEU A 18 16.59 -2.28 -15.60
C LEU A 18 16.22 -2.11 -14.12
N ILE A 19 15.99 -3.22 -13.41
CA ILE A 19 15.72 -3.20 -11.96
C ILE A 19 16.88 -2.57 -11.21
N GLN A 20 18.11 -2.99 -11.52
CA GLN A 20 19.31 -2.44 -10.88
C GLN A 20 19.46 -0.95 -11.16
N LYS A 21 19.16 -0.51 -12.40
CA LYS A 21 19.18 0.90 -12.76
C LYS A 21 18.20 1.71 -11.89
N VAL A 22 16.95 1.28 -11.79
CA VAL A 22 15.92 1.96 -10.98
C VAL A 22 16.32 2.01 -9.51
N PHE A 23 16.84 0.90 -8.99
CA PHE A 23 17.32 0.82 -7.62
C PHE A 23 18.45 1.82 -7.33
N ASN A 24 19.50 1.82 -8.15
CA ASN A 24 20.65 2.71 -7.96
C ASN A 24 20.26 4.19 -8.10
N THR A 25 19.33 4.51 -9.02
CA THR A 25 18.81 5.87 -9.15
C THR A 25 18.11 6.31 -7.87
N ARG A 26 17.27 5.43 -7.29
CA ARG A 26 16.55 5.74 -6.05
C ARG A 26 17.47 5.83 -4.84
N GLU A 27 18.48 4.97 -4.77
CA GLU A 27 19.53 5.03 -3.75
C GLU A 27 20.22 6.41 -3.76
N ALA A 28 20.68 6.85 -4.92
CA ALA A 28 21.32 8.16 -5.08
C ALA A 28 20.39 9.34 -4.73
N GLU A 29 19.09 9.25 -5.06
CA GLU A 29 18.11 10.26 -4.66
C GLU A 29 17.98 10.33 -3.13
N ILE A 30 17.85 9.18 -2.46
CA ILE A 30 17.69 9.10 -1.00
C ILE A 30 18.95 9.61 -0.30
N ASP A 31 20.12 9.22 -0.77
CA ASP A 31 21.41 9.65 -0.22
C ASP A 31 21.59 11.17 -0.36
N SER A 32 21.13 11.77 -1.47
CA SER A 32 21.19 13.23 -1.65
C SER A 32 20.29 14.02 -0.69
N LEU A 33 19.28 13.36 -0.11
CA LEU A 33 18.28 13.98 0.76
C LEU A 33 18.63 13.88 2.26
N GLN A 34 19.68 13.13 2.64
CA GLN A 34 20.12 13.01 4.03
C GLN A 34 21.22 14.03 4.37
N PRO A 35 21.08 14.83 5.44
CA PRO A 35 22.24 15.42 6.12
C PRO A 35 23.01 14.33 6.89
N GLU A 36 24.34 14.36 6.83
CA GLU A 36 25.25 13.39 7.49
C GLU A 36 24.84 13.11 8.95
N SER A 37 24.55 11.86 9.27
CA SER A 37 24.36 11.41 10.65
C SER A 37 24.95 10.00 10.88
N PRO A 38 25.37 9.68 12.13
CA PRO A 38 26.46 8.74 12.42
C PRO A 38 26.11 7.26 12.22
N PRO A 39 27.12 6.36 12.17
CA PRO A 39 26.96 4.99 11.68
C PRO A 39 26.06 4.14 12.57
N ARG A 40 25.08 3.48 11.93
CA ARG A 40 24.12 2.56 12.54
C ARG A 40 24.84 1.26 12.93
N LYS A 41 24.98 1.01 14.23
CA LYS A 41 25.50 -0.26 14.76
C LYS A 41 24.54 -1.41 14.42
N GLN A 42 25.11 -2.52 13.97
CA GLN A 42 24.44 -3.79 13.76
C GLN A 42 24.14 -4.40 15.13
N ASP A 43 22.87 -4.42 15.54
CA ASP A 43 22.42 -5.23 16.68
C ASP A 43 21.39 -6.27 16.18
N GLN A 44 21.56 -7.49 16.71
CA GLN A 44 20.93 -8.74 16.32
C GLN A 44 19.39 -8.71 16.44
N LEU A 45 18.67 -9.25 15.45
CA LEU A 45 17.22 -9.45 15.52
C LEU A 45 16.88 -10.83 16.13
N PRO A 46 15.91 -10.93 17.05
CA PRO A 46 15.58 -12.18 17.72
C PRO A 46 14.66 -13.07 16.87
N SER A 47 14.89 -14.38 16.99
CA SER A 47 14.10 -15.45 16.40
C SER A 47 12.64 -15.39 16.89
N ARG A 48 11.67 -15.25 15.96
CA ARG A 48 10.23 -15.35 16.26
C ARG A 48 9.66 -16.58 15.55
N SER A 49 9.22 -17.54 16.36
CA SER A 49 8.57 -18.78 15.95
C SER A 49 7.25 -18.52 15.20
N THR A 50 7.11 -19.09 14.00
CA THR A 50 5.88 -19.10 13.21
C THR A 50 4.96 -20.24 13.67
N SER A 51 3.76 -19.88 14.11
CA SER A 51 2.65 -20.79 14.37
C SER A 51 2.04 -21.28 13.05
N GLU A 52 2.00 -22.60 12.90
CA GLU A 52 1.41 -23.32 11.77
C GLU A 52 -0.10 -23.09 11.70
N SER A 53 -0.59 -22.69 10.53
CA SER A 53 -2.01 -22.64 10.23
C SER A 53 -2.22 -23.29 8.87
N ASP A 54 -2.86 -24.45 8.92
CA ASP A 54 -3.16 -25.33 7.79
C ASP A 54 -4.26 -24.74 6.91
N SER A 55 -3.98 -24.56 5.62
CA SER A 55 -4.99 -24.17 4.64
C SER A 55 -4.55 -24.59 3.24
N GLY A 56 -5.12 -25.72 2.80
CA GLY A 56 -4.97 -26.31 1.48
C GLY A 56 -5.20 -25.32 0.33
N GLY A 57 -4.15 -25.13 -0.47
CA GLY A 57 -4.12 -24.24 -1.62
C GLY A 57 -2.69 -24.05 -2.11
N GLU A 58 -2.05 -25.15 -2.50
CA GLU A 58 -0.63 -25.24 -2.87
C GLU A 58 -0.31 -24.77 -4.29
N GLU A 59 -0.88 -23.66 -4.79
CA GLU A 59 -0.56 -23.28 -6.17
C GLU A 59 0.60 -22.28 -6.28
N PHE A 60 0.72 -21.25 -5.41
CA PHE A 60 1.90 -20.37 -5.43
C PHE A 60 2.22 -19.79 -4.05
N ASN A 61 3.40 -20.12 -3.52
CA ASN A 61 4.06 -19.30 -2.51
C ASN A 61 5.03 -18.36 -3.25
N PHE A 62 4.72 -17.06 -3.27
CA PHE A 62 5.57 -16.07 -3.93
C PHE A 62 6.93 -15.87 -3.23
N TYR A 63 7.05 -16.32 -1.96
CA TYR A 63 8.21 -16.14 -1.10
C TYR A 63 8.52 -17.41 -0.29
N PRO A 64 9.17 -18.42 -0.91
CA PRO A 64 9.63 -19.60 -0.19
C PRO A 64 10.79 -19.24 0.75
N ALA A 65 10.84 -19.87 1.93
CA ALA A 65 11.93 -19.69 2.87
C ALA A 65 13.23 -20.28 2.30
N ASN A 66 14.30 -19.49 2.22
CA ASN A 66 15.62 -19.94 1.83
C ASN A 66 16.58 -19.99 3.03
N PRO A 67 16.98 -21.18 3.49
CA PRO A 67 17.88 -21.33 4.64
C PRO A 67 19.35 -20.94 4.37
N GLU A 68 19.75 -20.63 3.12
CA GLU A 68 21.15 -20.29 2.77
C GLU A 68 21.43 -18.78 2.64
N ALA A 69 20.44 -17.92 2.89
CA ALA A 69 20.51 -16.49 2.58
C ALA A 69 21.33 -15.64 3.57
N GLU A 70 22.01 -16.24 4.55
CA GLU A 70 22.70 -15.54 5.65
C GLU A 70 23.96 -14.73 5.25
N ARG A 71 24.29 -14.58 3.96
CA ARG A 71 25.59 -14.00 3.56
C ARG A 71 25.63 -13.02 2.38
N ILE A 72 24.53 -12.37 2.01
CA ILE A 72 24.50 -11.60 0.75
C ILE A 72 24.19 -10.10 0.93
N ASN A 73 25.14 -9.27 0.48
CA ASN A 73 25.22 -7.80 0.64
C ASN A 73 24.62 -6.99 -0.52
N THR A 74 23.34 -7.18 -0.85
CA THR A 74 22.49 -6.13 -1.45
C THR A 74 21.04 -6.30 -1.02
N GLU A 75 20.32 -5.19 -0.86
CA GLU A 75 18.91 -5.17 -0.47
C GLU A 75 18.02 -6.00 -1.42
N ILE A 76 18.28 -5.93 -2.74
CA ILE A 76 17.59 -6.70 -3.78
C ILE A 76 17.75 -8.21 -3.58
N GLN A 77 18.95 -8.66 -3.22
CA GLN A 77 19.21 -10.09 -3.01
C GLN A 77 18.45 -10.58 -1.77
N ARG A 78 18.55 -9.85 -0.65
CA ARG A 78 17.79 -10.17 0.58
C ARG A 78 16.28 -10.30 0.33
N TYR A 79 15.71 -9.41 -0.49
CA TYR A 79 14.28 -9.49 -0.85
C TYR A 79 13.98 -10.72 -1.74
N ASN A 80 14.85 -11.01 -2.70
CA ASN A 80 14.67 -12.15 -3.60
C ASN A 80 14.84 -13.51 -2.91
N ASP A 81 15.62 -13.56 -1.84
CA ASP A 81 15.89 -14.79 -1.09
C ASP A 81 14.73 -15.22 -0.18
N GLY A 82 13.65 -14.42 -0.09
CA GLY A 82 12.43 -14.87 0.57
C GLY A 82 12.52 -14.96 2.09
N LEU A 83 13.48 -14.25 2.71
CA LEU A 83 13.67 -14.20 4.16
C LEU A 83 12.47 -13.63 4.95
N PHE A 84 11.47 -13.09 4.25
CA PHE A 84 10.32 -12.41 4.84
C PHE A 84 9.03 -12.83 4.13
N PRO A 85 8.47 -14.01 4.45
CA PRO A 85 7.22 -14.46 3.84
C PRO A 85 6.05 -13.54 4.24
N MET A 86 5.18 -13.25 3.29
CA MET A 86 3.93 -12.52 3.53
C MET A 86 2.75 -13.48 3.42
N ASP A 87 1.82 -13.42 4.38
CA ASP A 87 0.57 -14.17 4.31
C ASP A 87 -0.26 -13.76 3.08
N LYS A 88 -0.97 -14.71 2.46
CA LYS A 88 -1.76 -14.51 1.23
C LYS A 88 -2.90 -13.48 1.42
N LYS A 89 -3.34 -13.25 2.65
CA LYS A 89 -4.34 -12.23 3.03
C LYS A 89 -3.70 -10.93 3.54
N GLY A 90 -2.38 -10.82 3.49
CA GLY A 90 -1.61 -9.70 4.03
C GLY A 90 -1.83 -8.39 3.29
N CYS A 91 -1.75 -7.27 4.02
CA CYS A 91 -1.72 -5.93 3.43
C CYS A 91 -0.32 -5.66 2.86
N VAL A 92 -0.18 -5.69 1.53
CA VAL A 92 1.11 -5.50 0.84
C VAL A 92 1.79 -4.18 1.23
N LEU A 93 1.04 -3.07 1.26
CA LEU A 93 1.56 -1.78 1.71
C LEU A 93 1.93 -1.78 3.21
N GLY A 94 1.16 -2.50 4.03
CA GLY A 94 1.45 -2.66 5.45
C GLY A 94 2.74 -3.45 5.70
N TRP A 95 2.98 -4.48 4.88
CA TRP A 95 4.21 -5.26 4.92
C TRP A 95 5.43 -4.41 4.56
N TRP A 96 5.38 -3.66 3.45
CA TRP A 96 6.46 -2.73 3.08
C TRP A 96 6.71 -1.66 4.12
N LYS A 97 5.65 -1.18 4.80
CA LYS A 97 5.77 -0.24 5.91
C LYS A 97 6.49 -0.87 7.12
N ALA A 98 6.19 -2.12 7.46
CA ALA A 98 6.84 -2.82 8.57
C ALA A 98 8.33 -3.09 8.29
N HIS A 99 8.66 -3.43 7.05
CA HIS A 99 10.02 -3.77 6.61
C HIS A 99 10.80 -2.61 6.00
N PHE A 100 10.36 -1.37 6.20
CA PHE A 100 11.05 -0.19 5.66
C PHE A 100 12.50 -0.08 6.15
N GLN A 101 12.81 -0.55 7.37
CA GLN A 101 14.18 -0.51 7.90
C GLN A 101 15.07 -1.59 7.28
N ASP A 102 14.50 -2.73 6.89
CA ASP A 102 15.22 -3.86 6.28
C ASP A 102 15.48 -3.60 4.78
N PHE A 103 14.53 -2.90 4.15
CA PHE A 103 14.49 -2.61 2.72
C PHE A 103 14.18 -1.12 2.44
N PRO A 104 15.06 -0.17 2.82
CA PRO A 104 14.77 1.25 2.69
C PRO A 104 14.53 1.70 1.24
N ILE A 105 15.31 1.17 0.28
CA ILE A 105 15.22 1.61 -1.12
C ILE A 105 14.00 0.97 -1.79
N LEU A 106 13.83 -0.35 -1.66
CA LEU A 106 12.72 -1.11 -2.22
C LEU A 106 11.39 -0.72 -1.57
N ALA A 107 11.33 -0.48 -0.25
CA ALA A 107 10.11 -0.01 0.39
C ALA A 107 9.70 1.38 -0.10
N SER A 108 10.67 2.25 -0.39
CA SER A 108 10.38 3.56 -0.99
C SER A 108 9.79 3.42 -2.41
N LEU A 109 10.35 2.52 -3.23
CA LEU A 109 9.84 2.24 -4.57
C LEU A 109 8.47 1.58 -4.51
N ALA A 110 8.30 0.60 -3.63
CA ALA A 110 7.05 -0.13 -3.45
C ALA A 110 5.92 0.80 -2.99
N ARG A 111 6.20 1.75 -2.10
CA ARG A 111 5.22 2.79 -1.73
C ARG A 111 4.75 3.56 -2.96
N ASP A 112 5.66 4.00 -3.81
CA ASP A 112 5.32 4.83 -4.97
C ASP A 112 4.56 4.03 -6.04
N TYR A 113 4.98 2.78 -6.31
CA TYR A 113 4.31 1.91 -7.30
C TYR A 113 2.99 1.33 -6.83
N LEU A 114 2.87 0.94 -5.55
CA LEU A 114 1.67 0.32 -5.02
C LEU A 114 0.63 1.33 -4.51
N ALA A 115 1.01 2.58 -4.27
CA ALA A 115 0.05 3.64 -3.97
C ALA A 115 -0.77 4.06 -5.20
N CYS A 116 -0.26 3.78 -6.41
CA CYS A 116 -0.99 4.05 -7.64
C CYS A 116 -2.14 3.06 -7.83
N ALA A 117 -3.34 3.57 -8.10
CA ALA A 117 -4.46 2.73 -8.46
C ALA A 117 -4.18 2.03 -9.80
N ALA A 118 -4.32 0.71 -9.85
CA ALA A 118 -4.11 -0.08 -11.06
C ALA A 118 -5.19 0.16 -12.14
N SER A 119 -6.29 0.84 -11.82
CA SER A 119 -7.40 1.12 -12.74
C SER A 119 -7.99 2.52 -12.55
N SER A 120 -8.64 3.01 -13.61
CA SER A 120 -9.44 4.24 -13.61
C SER A 120 -10.69 4.16 -12.71
N ALA A 121 -11.07 2.98 -12.23
CA ALA A 121 -12.29 2.77 -11.45
C ALA A 121 -12.37 3.66 -10.19
N THR A 122 -11.24 4.06 -9.61
CA THR A 122 -11.20 5.01 -8.48
C THR A 122 -11.58 6.42 -8.91
N VAL A 123 -11.11 6.84 -10.09
CA VAL A 123 -11.41 8.14 -10.68
C VAL A 123 -12.87 8.17 -11.17
N GLU A 124 -13.35 7.10 -11.79
CA GLU A 124 -14.76 6.94 -12.19
C GLU A 124 -15.70 7.02 -11.00
N ARG A 125 -15.39 6.33 -9.88
CA ARG A 125 -16.16 6.48 -8.63
C ARG A 125 -16.18 7.92 -8.11
N THR A 126 -15.10 8.67 -8.30
CA THR A 126 -15.02 10.08 -7.90
C THR A 126 -15.88 10.95 -8.81
N PHE A 127 -15.87 10.71 -10.13
CA PHE A 127 -16.76 11.39 -11.08
C PHE A 127 -18.23 11.05 -10.87
N LEU A 128 -18.54 9.79 -10.54
CA LEU A 128 -19.92 9.39 -10.20
C LEU A 128 -20.39 10.09 -8.93
N ALA A 129 -19.55 10.16 -7.88
CA ALA A 129 -19.86 10.95 -6.70
C ALA A 129 -20.04 12.44 -7.00
N ALA A 130 -19.22 12.99 -7.91
CA ALA A 130 -19.36 14.36 -8.38
C ALA A 130 -20.69 14.58 -9.11
N ALA A 131 -21.05 13.67 -10.01
CA ALA A 131 -22.30 13.69 -10.73
C ALA A 131 -23.49 13.65 -9.75
N GLN A 132 -23.45 12.79 -8.73
CA GLN A 132 -24.50 12.74 -7.69
C GLN A 132 -24.63 14.05 -6.90
N VAL A 133 -23.51 14.70 -6.56
CA VAL A 133 -23.54 16.01 -5.90
C VAL A 133 -24.19 17.07 -6.81
N CYS A 134 -23.86 17.05 -8.11
CA CYS A 134 -24.37 18.00 -9.10
C CYS A 134 -25.83 17.75 -9.52
N ASP A 135 -26.27 16.48 -9.56
CA ASP A 135 -27.60 16.05 -10.04
C ASP A 135 -28.73 16.45 -9.09
N SER A 136 -28.41 16.74 -7.81
CA SER A 136 -29.39 17.09 -6.76
C SER A 136 -30.11 18.45 -6.91
N GLY A 137 -30.26 18.97 -8.13
CA GLY A 137 -30.92 20.26 -8.42
C GLY A 137 -30.09 21.49 -8.05
N ARG A 138 -28.81 21.31 -7.71
CA ARG A 138 -27.90 22.36 -7.22
C ARG A 138 -26.99 22.88 -8.33
N LEU A 139 -27.58 23.38 -9.42
CA LEU A 139 -26.86 23.88 -10.60
C LEU A 139 -26.08 25.20 -10.38
N ALA A 140 -25.98 25.70 -9.14
CA ALA A 140 -25.31 26.96 -8.79
C ALA A 140 -24.21 26.80 -7.73
N MET A 141 -23.61 25.62 -7.59
CA MET A 141 -22.48 25.42 -6.69
C MET A 141 -21.17 25.85 -7.35
N ALA A 142 -20.37 26.66 -6.65
CA ALA A 142 -19.00 26.92 -7.06
C ALA A 142 -18.19 25.61 -7.09
N ILE A 143 -17.27 25.50 -8.06
CA ILE A 143 -16.39 24.32 -8.24
C ILE A 143 -15.70 23.92 -6.92
N ARG A 144 -15.25 24.91 -6.14
CA ARG A 144 -14.61 24.69 -4.83
C ARG A 144 -15.51 24.02 -3.80
N THR A 145 -16.81 24.30 -3.85
CA THR A 145 -17.79 23.68 -2.96
C THR A 145 -18.04 22.24 -3.38
N ILE A 146 -18.14 21.97 -4.69
CA ILE A 146 -18.27 20.61 -5.24
C ILE A 146 -17.06 19.76 -4.83
N GLU A 147 -15.85 20.28 -5.02
CA GLU A 147 -14.59 19.63 -4.64
C GLU A 147 -14.55 19.25 -3.14
N ARG A 148 -14.94 20.18 -2.26
CA ARG A 148 -15.01 19.93 -0.80
C ARG A 148 -16.04 18.87 -0.46
N CYS A 149 -17.22 18.90 -1.08
CA CYS A 149 -18.27 17.92 -0.83
C CYS A 149 -17.81 16.50 -1.24
N ILE A 150 -17.23 16.36 -2.43
CA ILE A 150 -16.74 15.07 -2.93
C ILE A 150 -15.60 14.54 -2.05
N SER A 151 -14.61 15.39 -1.74
CA SER A 151 -13.46 15.01 -0.91
C SER A 151 -13.90 14.56 0.48
N SER A 152 -14.76 15.33 1.14
CA SER A 152 -15.26 15.00 2.47
C SER A 152 -16.07 13.70 2.47
N HIS A 153 -16.95 13.53 1.47
CA HIS A 153 -17.71 12.28 1.30
C HIS A 153 -16.79 11.08 1.07
N MET A 154 -15.75 11.24 0.25
CA MET A 154 -14.78 10.18 -0.02
C MET A 154 -13.94 9.82 1.22
N TRP A 155 -13.51 10.80 2.00
CA TRP A 155 -12.78 10.57 3.25
C TRP A 155 -13.62 9.81 4.29
N ILE A 156 -14.87 10.23 4.49
CA ILE A 156 -15.81 9.52 5.38
C ILE A 156 -16.04 8.08 4.91
N ARG A 157 -16.24 7.87 3.60
CA ARG A 157 -16.40 6.52 3.02
C ARG A 157 -15.17 5.63 3.24
N ASN A 158 -13.97 6.20 3.14
CA ASN A 158 -12.71 5.48 3.38
C ASN A 158 -12.34 5.36 4.87
N GLY A 159 -13.22 5.79 5.79
CA GLY A 159 -13.01 5.63 7.23
C GLY A 159 -11.96 6.58 7.82
N VAL A 160 -11.65 7.68 7.13
CA VAL A 160 -10.86 8.76 7.71
C VAL A 160 -11.65 9.36 8.86
N ARG A 161 -11.08 9.31 10.07
CA ARG A 161 -11.73 9.86 11.26
C ARG A 161 -11.61 11.38 11.24
N LEU A 162 -12.71 12.04 11.57
CA LEU A 162 -12.73 13.47 11.85
C LEU A 162 -12.28 13.66 13.30
N ASP A 163 -11.29 14.53 13.52
CA ASP A 163 -10.73 14.82 14.85
C ASP A 163 -10.61 16.33 15.07
N GLY A 164 -10.21 16.74 16.27
CA GLY A 164 -10.09 18.15 16.67
C GLY A 164 -11.45 18.85 16.64
N ILE A 165 -11.53 19.99 15.94
CA ILE A 165 -12.75 20.81 15.85
C ILE A 165 -13.93 20.11 15.16
N PHE A 166 -13.70 18.97 14.50
CA PHE A 166 -14.74 18.17 13.84
C PHE A 166 -15.09 16.88 14.61
N SER A 167 -14.63 16.73 15.85
CA SER A 167 -14.91 15.54 16.68
C SER A 167 -16.41 15.30 16.87
N ASP A 168 -17.21 16.37 17.01
CA ASP A 168 -18.67 16.29 17.13
C ASP A 168 -19.30 15.64 15.88
N CYS A 169 -18.79 15.95 14.69
CA CYS A 169 -19.24 15.32 13.45
C CYS A 169 -18.93 13.82 13.42
N GLN A 170 -17.79 13.40 13.99
CA GLN A 170 -17.44 11.98 14.10
C GLN A 170 -18.42 11.22 15.01
N GLN A 171 -18.83 11.83 16.12
CA GLN A 171 -19.81 11.22 17.04
C GLN A 171 -21.14 10.95 16.33
N VAL A 172 -21.65 11.92 15.57
CA VAL A 172 -22.88 11.76 14.77
C VAL A 172 -22.74 10.63 13.74
N ILE A 173 -21.59 10.51 13.08
CA ILE A 173 -21.33 9.43 12.12
C ILE A 173 -21.29 8.05 12.83
N ASP A 174 -20.64 7.97 14.00
CA ASP A 174 -20.53 6.74 14.76
C ASP A 174 -21.91 6.30 15.29
N ASP A 175 -22.75 7.25 15.72
CA ASP A 175 -24.10 6.97 16.23
C ASP A 175 -25.08 6.58 15.12
N THR A 176 -24.98 7.21 13.94
CA THR A 176 -25.75 6.79 12.76
C THR A 176 -25.36 5.40 12.27
N ARG A 177 -24.09 5.00 12.41
CA ARG A 177 -23.62 3.65 12.07
C ARG A 177 -24.12 2.57 13.05
N LYS A 178 -24.34 2.92 14.33
CA LYS A 178 -24.89 2.01 15.35
C LYS A 178 -26.41 1.78 15.20
N ASN A 179 -27.12 2.67 14.50
CA ASN A 179 -28.57 2.56 14.32
C ASN A 179 -28.93 1.48 13.28
N PRO A 180 -29.70 0.43 13.63
CA PRO A 180 -30.10 -0.63 12.70
C PRO A 180 -30.91 -0.14 11.49
N ASN A 181 -31.63 0.99 11.60
CA ASN A 181 -32.36 1.60 10.47
C ASN A 181 -31.45 2.43 9.53
N GLY A 182 -30.21 2.74 9.94
CA GLY A 182 -29.24 3.48 9.13
C GLY A 182 -28.61 2.66 7.99
N GLN A 183 -28.70 1.32 8.07
CA GLN A 183 -28.17 0.44 7.03
C GLN A 183 -28.99 0.47 5.73
N GLN A 184 -30.27 0.86 5.77
CA GLN A 184 -31.11 1.00 4.56
C GLN A 184 -30.65 2.13 3.62
N LEU A 185 -29.94 3.14 4.13
CA LEU A 185 -29.42 4.25 3.30
C LEU A 185 -28.15 3.87 2.53
N ARG A 186 -27.49 2.75 2.85
CA ARG A 186 -26.34 2.25 2.09
C ARG A 186 -26.73 1.67 0.73
N TYR A 187 -27.94 1.13 0.60
CA TYR A 187 -28.42 0.47 -0.62
C TYR A 187 -29.09 1.42 -1.64
N ARG A 188 -29.36 2.67 -1.28
CA ARG A 188 -29.87 3.70 -2.21
C ARG A 188 -28.77 4.50 -2.92
N LEU A 189 -27.51 4.11 -2.74
CA LEU A 189 -26.32 4.81 -3.26
C LEU A 189 -25.35 3.88 -4.03
N LEU A 190 -25.85 2.74 -4.51
CA LEU A 190 -25.28 1.93 -5.60
C LEU A 190 -25.99 2.33 -6.89
#